data_AF-A0A934KRT7-F1
#
_entry.id   AF-A0A934KRT7-F1
#
_cell.length_a   1.000
_cell.length_b   1.000
_cell.length_c   1.000
_cell.angle_alpha   90.00
_cell.angle_beta   90.00
_cell.angle_gamma   90.00
#
_symmetry.space_group_name_H-M   'P 1'
#
loop_
_entity.id
_entity.type
_entity.pdbx_description
1 polymer ?
#
loop_
_entity_poly.entity_id
_entity_poly.type
_entity_poly.pdbx_seq_one_letter_code
_entity_poly.pdbx_strand_id
1 'polypeptide(L)' 'MDIQTTKLELLKAILDNENSEFIQRVSDFVKKEKNDFWNELSLSEQKEIKKGIEDLDNGKRISYDSFLKKIS' A
#
# COMPACT_ATOMS: atom_id res chain seq x y z
N MET A 1 7.14 11.02 27.85
CA MET A 1 6.63 9.69 27.48
C MET A 1 7.81 8.88 26.98
N ASP A 2 8.10 7.74 27.59
CA ASP A 2 9.14 6.86 27.07
C ASP A 2 8.55 6.03 25.93
N ILE A 3 9.08 6.21 24.72
CA ILE A 3 8.54 5.58 23.51
C ILE A 3 8.70 4.06 23.56
N GLN A 4 9.76 3.55 24.18
CA GLN A 4 10.01 2.10 24.26
C GLN A 4 9.03 1.43 25.22
N THR A 5 8.81 2.04 26.39
CA THR A 5 7.78 1.61 27.35
C THR A 5 6.40 1.62 26.71
N THR A 6 6.04 2.69 26.01
CA THR A 6 4.73 2.81 25.34
C THR A 6 4.53 1.72 24.29
N LYS A 7 5.56 1.37 23.52
CA LYS A 7 5.51 0.27 22.54
C LYS A 7 5.24 -1.08 23.20
N LEU A 8 5.93 -1.37 24.32
CA LEU A 8 5.76 -2.61 25.05
C LEU A 8 4.36 -2.74 25.66
N GLU A 9 3.82 -1.65 26.21
CA GLU A 9 2.45 -1.61 26.75
C GLU A 9 1.40 -1.87 25.67
N LEU A 10 1.55 -1.26 24.49
CA LEU A 10 0.65 -1.49 23.36
C LEU A 10 0.72 -2.94 22.86
N LEU A 11 1.91 -3.51 22.74
CA LEU A 11 2.08 -4.92 22.36
C LEU A 11 1.41 -5.85 23.36
N LYS A 12 1.60 -5.61 24.66
CA LYS A 12 0.98 -6.39 25.72
C LYS A 12 -0.55 -6.30 25.67
N ALA A 13 -1.09 -5.10 25.50
CA ALA A 13 -2.53 -4.89 25.39
C ALA A 13 -3.16 -5.61 24.17
N ILE A 14 -2.40 -5.79 23.09
CA ILE A 14 -2.82 -6.57 21.92
C ILE A 14 -2.75 -8.08 22.21
N LEU A 15 -1.65 -8.56 22.80
CA LEU A 15 -1.44 -9.99 23.07
C LEU A 15 -2.41 -10.55 24.11
N ASP A 16 -2.75 -9.76 25.14
CA ASP A 16 -3.65 -10.17 26.22
C ASP A 16 -5.15 -10.07 25.81
N ASN A 17 -5.47 -9.57 24.62
CA ASN A 17 -6.83 -9.28 24.19
C ASN A 17 -7.34 -10.27 23.13
N GLU A 18 -8.35 -11.06 23.51
CA GLU A 18 -8.97 -12.08 22.64
C GLU A 18 -10.16 -11.55 21.81
N ASN A 19 -10.54 -10.27 21.97
CA ASN A 19 -11.65 -9.69 21.22
C ASN A 19 -11.24 -9.45 19.75
N SER A 20 -11.76 -10.30 18.85
CA SER A 20 -11.47 -10.24 17.42
C SER A 20 -11.80 -8.90 16.76
N GLU A 21 -12.87 -8.21 17.20
CA GLU A 21 -13.26 -6.91 16.66
C GLU A 21 -12.26 -5.81 17.04
N PHE A 22 -11.73 -5.85 18.27
CA PHE A 22 -10.66 -4.95 18.70
C PHE A 22 -9.39 -5.18 17.86
N ILE A 23 -8.95 -6.43 17.74
CA ILE A 23 -7.75 -6.79 16.97
C ILE A 23 -7.90 -6.36 15.50
N GLN A 24 -9.08 -6.56 14.90
CA GLN A 24 -9.34 -6.14 13.53
C GLN A 24 -9.22 -4.61 13.36
N ARG A 25 -9.82 -3.83 14.26
CA ARG A 25 -9.74 -2.36 14.22
C ARG A 25 -8.30 -1.84 14.36
N VAL A 26 -7.50 -2.45 15.24
CA VAL A 26 -6.08 -2.11 15.40
C VAL A 26 -5.29 -2.47 14.13
N SER A 27 -5.55 -3.64 13.53
CA SER A 27 -4.92 -4.04 12.27
C SER A 27 -5.21 -3.04 11.14
N ASP A 28 -6.46 -2.63 11.01
CA ASP A 28 -6.88 -1.68 9.97
C ASP A 28 -6.30 -0.29 10.19
N PHE A 29 -6.18 0.14 11.45
CA PHE A 29 -5.49 1.38 11.81
C PHE A 29 -4.00 1.34 11.38
N VAL A 30 -3.28 0.28 11.75
CA VAL A 30 -1.85 0.12 11.39
C VAL A 30 -1.65 0.05 9.87
N LYS A 31 -2.56 -0.58 9.13
CA LYS A 31 -2.53 -0.62 7.66
C LYS A 31 -2.72 0.75 7.04
N LYS A 32 -3.57 1.60 7.62
CA LYS A 32 -3.81 2.97 7.16
C LYS A 32 -2.64 3.93 7.44
N GLU A 33 -1.88 3.66 8.50
CA GLU A 33 -0.67 4.42 8.85
C GLU A 33 0.53 4.07 7.94
N LYS A 34 0.48 2.96 7.20
CA LYS A 34 1.42 2.78 6.09
C LYS A 34 1.10 3.84 5.05
N ASN A 35 2.05 4.73 4.81
CA ASN A 35 1.97 5.67 3.69
C ASN A 35 1.60 4.88 2.44
N ASP A 36 0.54 5.33 1.77
CA ASP A 36 0.24 4.85 0.43
C ASP A 36 1.53 5.01 -0.41
N PHE A 37 1.96 3.95 -1.09
CA PHE A 37 3.15 3.99 -1.93
C PHE A 37 3.06 5.15 -2.95
N TRP A 38 1.85 5.55 -3.32
CA TRP A 38 1.57 6.73 -4.13
C TRP A 38 2.26 8.00 -3.60
N ASN A 39 2.28 8.18 -2.28
CA ASN A 39 2.89 9.32 -1.60
C ASN A 39 4.42 9.20 -1.50
N GLU A 40 4.98 8.00 -1.76
CA GLU A 40 6.42 7.76 -1.81
C GLU A 40 7.01 8.03 -3.21
N LEU A 41 6.16 8.10 -4.23
CA LEU A 41 6.56 8.39 -5.62
C LEU A 41 6.90 9.87 -5.81
N SER A 42 7.96 10.15 -6.56
CA SER A 42 8.28 11.48 -7.06
C SER A 42 7.19 12.02 -7.98
N LEU A 43 7.15 13.35 -8.14
CA LEU A 43 6.22 14.00 -9.07
C LEU A 43 6.38 13.52 -10.53
N SER A 44 7.58 13.07 -10.90
CA SER A 44 7.83 12.52 -12.24
C SER A 44 7.19 11.16 -12.40
N GLU A 45 7.40 10.25 -11.44
CA GLU A 45 6.82 8.90 -11.44
C GLU A 45 5.29 8.97 -11.40
N GLN A 46 4.72 9.83 -10.57
CA GLN A 46 3.26 10.04 -10.54
C GLN A 46 2.72 10.53 -11.89
N LYS A 47 3.44 11.42 -12.59
CA LYS A 47 3.04 11.91 -13.92
C LYS A 47 3.12 10.82 -14.97
N GLU A 48 4.17 9.99 -14.95
CA GLU A 48 4.32 8.87 -15.87
C GLU A 48 3.22 7.83 -15.69
N ILE A 49 2.90 7.48 -14.44
CA ILE A 49 1.81 6.53 -14.15
C ILE A 49 0.47 7.09 -14.65
N LYS A 50 0.16 8.37 -14.37
CA LYS A 50 -1.07 9.01 -14.86
C LYS A 50 -1.15 8.98 -16.39
N LYS A 51 -0.06 9.34 -17.06
CA LYS A 51 0.01 9.28 -18.53
C LYS A 51 -0.18 7.86 -19.05
N GLY A 52 0.41 6.86 -18.39
CA GLY A 52 0.23 5.46 -18.74
C GLY A 52 -1.24 5.03 -18.64
N ILE A 53 -1.93 5.41 -17.57
CA ILE A 53 -3.37 5.17 -17.40
C ILE A 53 -4.18 5.84 -18.51
N GLU A 54 -3.92 7.12 -18.80
CA GLU A 54 -4.58 7.85 -19.90
C GLU A 54 -4.35 7.16 -21.26
N ASP A 55 -3.13 6.68 -21.53
CA ASP A 55 -2.81 5.96 -22.75
C ASP A 55 -3.56 4.62 -22.82
N LEU A 56 -3.68 3.89 -21.71
CA LEU A 56 -4.48 2.66 -21.63
C LEU A 56 -5.97 2.91 -21.89
N ASP A 57 -6.53 3.98 -21.32
CA ASP A 57 -7.94 4.37 -21.48
C ASP A 57 -8.23 4.81 -22.92
N ASN A 58 -7.27 5.50 -23.55
CA ASN A 58 -7.32 5.85 -24.97
C ASN A 58 -7.04 4.65 -25.91
N GLY A 59 -6.93 3.44 -25.37
CA GLY A 59 -6.74 2.21 -26.16
C GLY A 59 -5.33 2.03 -26.71
N LYS A 60 -4.35 2.85 -26.31
CA LYS A 60 -2.93 2.70 -26.66
C LYS A 60 -2.28 1.60 -25.82
N ARG A 61 -2.84 0.40 -25.92
CA ARG A 61 -2.45 -0.79 -25.16
C ARG A 61 -2.33 -1.99 -26.08
N ILE A 62 -1.44 -2.90 -25.72
CA ILE A 62 -1.34 -4.23 -26.32
C ILE A 62 -1.49 -5.26 -25.21
N SER A 63 -1.97 -6.46 -25.56
CA SER A 63 -2.00 -7.55 -24.59
C SER A 63 -0.57 -7.92 -24.17
N TYR A 64 -0.43 -8.37 -22.92
CA TYR A 64 0.86 -8.79 -22.39
C TYR A 64 1.47 -9.94 -23.21
N ASP A 65 0.65 -10.92 -23.61
CA ASP A 65 1.09 -12.02 -24.48
C ASP A 65 1.59 -11.53 -25.85
N SER A 66 0.91 -10.54 -26.44
CA SER A 66 1.35 -9.93 -27.70
C SER A 66 2.67 -9.18 -27.55
N PHE A 67 2.91 -8.55 -26.40
CA PHE A 67 4.18 -7.90 -26.11
C PHE A 67 5.32 -8.91 -25.97
N LEU A 68 5.14 -9.97 -25.17
CA LEU A 68 6.16 -11.00 -24.96
C LEU A 68 6.59 -11.66 -26.28
N LYS A 69 5.65 -11.93 -27.18
CA LYS A 69 5.95 -12.46 -28.53
C LYS A 69 6.79 -11.53 -29.40
N LYS A 70 6.82 -10.23 -29.13
CA LYS A 70 7.64 -9.26 -29.88
C LYS A 70 9.06 -9.15 -29.38
N ILE A 71 9.31 -9.53 -28.12
CA ILE A 71 10.62 -9.40 -27.47
C ILE A 71 11.32 -10.76 -27.24
N SER A 72 10.63 -11.87 -27.48
CA SER A 72 11.20 -13.21 -27.58
C SER A 72 11.76 -13.47 -28.96
#